data_AF-A0A7R9WV67-F1
#
_entry.id   AF-A0A7R9WV67-F1
#
_cell.length_a   1.000
_cell.length_b   1.000
_cell.length_c   1.000
_cell.angle_alpha   90.00
_cell.angle_beta   90.00
_cell.angle_gamma   90.00
#
_symmetry.space_group_name_H-M   'P 1'
#
loop_
_entity.id
_entity.type
_entity.pdbx_description
1 polymer ?
#
loop_
_entity_poly.entity_id
_entity_poly.type
_entity_poly.pdbx_seq_one_letter_code
_entity_poly.pdbx_strand_id
1 'polypeptide(L)'
;MFDLVMSMLAEGLGKAGVATEASMAGEFAIASREYAAAAGIFDFLSKDQLPKWISRGSKIDADQLPIECSLGIASALKILFQANGQQMAVATVLIKSGTPNYSLVAKLCFGIAEQLEAFVAAVREDSFKQMARMDKDFFTLITFQTQIHRSLSQYFHARSLWEQQGEYGTAIAILHDAMEAIQVRSSAAGKGIPDANSTRALIPLGADIKKLREHMKKLLRYWEKDNSSVYFERVPHHVPEEKKLQAGIQMKKMEKYKLADAEPLLLAFPEGTEGQMERSDSDLMKELQALEIEELEKELAGM
;
A
#
# COMPACT_ATOMS: atom_id res chain seq x y z
N MET A 1 11.85 -22.97 -4.95
CA MET A 1 12.12 -21.69 -4.23
C MET A 1 11.42 -20.53 -4.90
N PHE A 2 11.52 -20.41 -6.22
CA PHE A 2 10.65 -19.51 -7.00
C PHE A 2 9.17 -19.64 -6.61
N ASP A 3 8.60 -20.84 -6.67
CA ASP A 3 7.17 -21.05 -6.36
C ASP A 3 6.79 -20.65 -4.94
N LEU A 4 7.68 -20.90 -3.97
CA LEU A 4 7.48 -20.48 -2.58
C LEU A 4 7.43 -18.95 -2.47
N VAL A 5 8.43 -18.25 -3.05
CA VAL A 5 8.48 -16.78 -3.05
C VAL A 5 7.26 -16.20 -3.76
N MET A 6 6.88 -16.74 -4.92
CA MET A 6 5.70 -16.29 -5.67
C MET A 6 4.40 -16.55 -4.91
N SER A 7 4.28 -17.69 -4.22
CA SER A 7 3.11 -18.00 -3.40
C SER A 7 2.97 -17.03 -2.23
N MET A 8 4.08 -16.73 -1.54
CA MET A 8 4.10 -15.75 -0.46
C MET A 8 3.81 -14.32 -0.94
N LEU A 9 4.32 -13.95 -2.11
CA LEU A 9 4.05 -12.67 -2.73
C LEU A 9 2.57 -12.54 -3.08
N ALA A 10 1.99 -13.58 -3.70
CA ALA A 10 0.56 -13.64 -3.97
C ALA A 10 -0.27 -13.57 -2.69
N GLU A 11 0.16 -14.23 -1.61
CA GLU A 11 -0.48 -14.11 -0.29
C GLU A 11 -0.44 -12.67 0.22
N GLY A 12 0.74 -12.02 0.19
CA GLY A 12 0.91 -10.63 0.63
C GLY A 12 0.07 -9.63 -0.17
N LEU A 13 0.01 -9.79 -1.49
CA LEU A 13 -0.84 -8.97 -2.36
C LEU A 13 -2.33 -9.29 -2.15
N GLY A 14 -2.68 -10.56 -1.94
CA GLY A 14 -4.05 -10.97 -1.62
C GLY A 14 -4.53 -10.33 -0.31
N LYS A 15 -3.67 -10.29 0.71
CA LYS A 15 -3.92 -9.58 1.97
C LYS A 15 -4.15 -8.07 1.75
N ALA A 16 -3.32 -7.43 0.93
CA ALA A 16 -3.52 -6.04 0.56
C ALA A 16 -4.82 -5.81 -0.24
N GLY A 17 -5.21 -6.75 -1.11
CA GLY A 17 -6.47 -6.73 -1.85
C GLY A 17 -7.69 -6.79 -0.93
N VAL A 18 -7.72 -7.75 0.00
CA VAL A 18 -8.76 -7.85 1.04
C VAL A 18 -8.81 -6.58 1.89
N ALA A 19 -7.66 -6.00 2.23
CA ALA A 19 -7.61 -4.75 2.97
C ALA A 19 -8.25 -3.57 2.19
N THR A 20 -8.03 -3.52 0.87
CA THR A 20 -8.65 -2.51 0.00
C THR A 20 -10.17 -2.69 -0.08
N GLU A 21 -10.67 -3.93 -0.24
CA GLU A 21 -12.11 -4.22 -0.24
C GLU A 21 -12.77 -3.84 1.09
N ALA A 22 -12.15 -4.23 2.21
CA ALA A 22 -12.60 -3.86 3.55
C ALA A 22 -12.60 -2.33 3.75
N SER A 23 -11.60 -1.61 3.22
CA SER A 23 -11.54 -0.15 3.25
C SER A 23 -12.73 0.47 2.52
N MET A 24 -13.05 -0.03 1.31
CA MET A 24 -14.19 0.43 0.52
C MET A 24 -15.54 0.14 1.20
N ALA A 25 -15.62 -0.97 1.94
CA ALA A 25 -16.80 -1.33 2.75
C ALA A 25 -16.91 -0.51 4.05
N GLY A 26 -15.91 0.31 4.39
CA GLY A 26 -15.88 1.08 5.64
C GLY A 26 -15.41 0.28 6.87
N GLU A 27 -14.90 -0.93 6.67
CA GLU A 27 -14.39 -1.82 7.71
C GLU A 27 -12.91 -1.52 8.04
N PHE A 28 -12.63 -0.27 8.41
CA PHE A 28 -11.26 0.23 8.55
C PHE A 28 -10.38 -0.53 9.55
N ALA A 29 -10.97 -1.08 10.62
CA ALA A 29 -10.23 -1.88 11.59
C ALA A 29 -9.78 -3.23 11.02
N ILE A 30 -10.56 -3.83 10.12
CA ILE A 30 -10.18 -5.05 9.39
C ILE A 30 -9.11 -4.70 8.36
N ALA A 31 -9.34 -3.66 7.54
CA ALA A 31 -8.37 -3.19 6.56
C ALA A 31 -7.00 -2.88 7.19
N SER A 32 -6.97 -2.21 8.36
CA SER A 32 -5.73 -1.92 9.09
C SER A 32 -4.95 -3.17 9.50
N ARG A 33 -5.65 -4.25 9.90
CA ARG A 33 -5.02 -5.54 10.26
C ARG A 33 -4.49 -6.28 9.04
N GLU A 34 -5.28 -6.36 7.97
CA GLU A 34 -4.87 -7.05 6.75
C GLU A 34 -3.67 -6.35 6.06
N TYR A 35 -3.61 -5.01 6.08
CA TYR A 35 -2.40 -4.28 5.66
C TYR A 35 -1.19 -4.56 6.57
N ALA A 36 -1.39 -4.70 7.88
CA ALA A 36 -0.30 -5.06 8.81
C ALA A 36 0.20 -6.51 8.57
N ALA A 37 -0.69 -7.43 8.18
CA ALA A 37 -0.33 -8.79 7.77
C ALA A 37 0.46 -8.77 6.45
N ALA A 38 -0.01 -8.02 5.45
CA ALA A 38 0.71 -7.82 4.18
C ALA A 38 2.12 -7.26 4.43
N ALA A 39 2.24 -6.21 5.25
CA ALA A 39 3.54 -5.64 5.62
C ALA A 39 4.47 -6.68 6.27
N GLY A 40 3.91 -7.55 7.12
CA GLY A 40 4.62 -8.67 7.73
C GLY A 40 5.20 -9.67 6.73
N ILE A 41 4.40 -10.07 5.74
CA ILE A 41 4.81 -10.97 4.67
C ILE A 41 5.95 -10.35 3.85
N PHE A 42 5.83 -9.07 3.47
CA PHE A 42 6.86 -8.37 2.70
C PHE A 42 8.15 -8.10 3.52
N ASP A 43 8.07 -7.91 4.84
CA ASP A 43 9.25 -7.86 5.72
C ASP A 43 9.98 -9.20 5.75
N PHE A 44 9.25 -10.31 5.85
CA PHE A 44 9.84 -11.65 5.83
C PHE A 44 10.41 -12.03 4.45
N LEU A 45 9.72 -11.69 3.37
CA LEU A 45 10.22 -11.87 2.00
C LEU A 45 11.54 -11.15 1.79
N SER A 46 11.59 -9.85 2.14
CA SER A 46 12.79 -9.03 1.94
C SER A 46 13.95 -9.44 2.85
N LYS A 47 13.72 -9.78 4.11
CA LYS A 47 14.82 -10.09 5.05
C LYS A 47 15.30 -11.53 4.99
N ASP A 48 14.44 -12.47 4.62
CA ASP A 48 14.74 -13.90 4.75
C ASP A 48 14.72 -14.64 3.41
N GLN A 49 13.58 -14.63 2.70
CA GLN A 49 13.37 -15.53 1.57
C GLN A 49 14.07 -15.08 0.29
N LEU A 50 13.97 -13.80 -0.09
CA LEU A 50 14.61 -13.27 -1.29
C LEU A 50 16.15 -13.35 -1.21
N PRO A 51 16.82 -12.98 -0.11
CA PRO A 51 18.26 -13.17 0.03
C PRO A 51 18.71 -14.63 -0.08
N LYS A 52 17.93 -15.57 0.50
CA LYS A 52 18.20 -17.01 0.37
C LYS A 52 18.06 -17.50 -1.07
N TRP A 53 17.11 -16.95 -1.82
CA TRP A 53 16.92 -17.31 -3.23
C TRP A 53 18.05 -16.81 -4.11
N ILE A 54 18.45 -15.55 -3.94
CA ILE A 54 19.56 -14.95 -4.69
C ILE A 54 20.87 -15.70 -4.39
N SER A 55 21.15 -15.99 -3.11
CA SER A 55 22.40 -16.67 -2.71
C SER A 55 22.52 -18.12 -3.16
N ARG A 56 21.40 -18.81 -3.42
CA ARG A 56 21.41 -20.20 -3.95
C ARG A 56 21.65 -20.30 -5.45
N GLY A 57 22.07 -19.20 -6.10
CA GLY A 57 22.59 -19.22 -7.46
C GLY A 57 21.51 -19.30 -8.53
N SER A 58 20.44 -18.51 -8.40
CA SER A 58 19.55 -18.28 -9.53
C SER A 58 20.39 -17.75 -10.69
N LYS A 59 20.46 -18.50 -11.81
CA LYS A 59 21.08 -18.04 -13.07
C LYS A 59 20.36 -16.83 -13.70
N ILE A 60 19.27 -16.39 -13.06
CA ILE A 60 18.41 -15.31 -13.50
C ILE A 60 18.96 -14.00 -12.92
N ASP A 61 19.23 -13.05 -13.79
CA ASP A 61 19.62 -11.69 -13.42
C ASP A 61 18.50 -11.03 -12.60
N ALA A 62 18.87 -10.27 -11.57
CA ALA A 62 17.91 -9.59 -10.69
C ALA A 62 17.00 -8.62 -11.46
N ASP A 63 17.47 -8.10 -12.60
CA ASP A 63 16.69 -7.24 -13.50
C ASP A 63 15.60 -8.01 -14.27
N GLN A 64 15.70 -9.34 -14.39
CA GLN A 64 14.72 -10.19 -15.07
C GLN A 64 13.64 -10.73 -14.13
N LEU A 65 13.79 -10.57 -12.82
CA LEU A 65 12.77 -10.97 -11.87
C LEU A 65 11.50 -10.11 -12.01
N PRO A 66 10.32 -10.65 -11.61
CA PRO A 66 9.14 -9.83 -11.35
C PRO A 66 9.51 -8.66 -10.43
N ILE A 67 8.93 -7.48 -10.65
CA ILE A 67 9.32 -6.27 -9.91
C ILE A 67 9.10 -6.43 -8.41
N GLU A 68 8.08 -7.19 -8.03
CA GLU A 68 7.70 -7.48 -6.66
C GLU A 68 8.66 -8.45 -5.96
N CYS A 69 9.46 -9.19 -6.75
CA CYS A 69 10.51 -10.10 -6.27
C CYS A 69 11.87 -9.41 -6.12
N SER A 70 11.97 -8.11 -6.38
CA SER A 70 13.16 -7.33 -6.05
C SER A 70 13.23 -7.11 -4.53
N LEU A 71 14.44 -7.21 -3.97
CA LEU A 71 14.68 -6.96 -2.56
C LEU A 71 14.23 -5.55 -2.13
N GLY A 72 14.60 -4.54 -2.92
CA GLY A 72 14.28 -3.14 -2.66
C GLY A 72 12.78 -2.87 -2.76
N ILE A 73 12.11 -3.42 -3.77
CA ILE A 73 10.66 -3.28 -3.92
C ILE A 73 9.93 -4.01 -2.79
N ALA A 74 10.31 -5.23 -2.43
CA ALA A 74 9.67 -5.95 -1.32
C ALA A 74 9.83 -5.19 0.01
N SER A 75 11.03 -4.65 0.28
CA SER A 75 11.27 -3.81 1.46
C SER A 75 10.45 -2.51 1.43
N ALA A 76 10.32 -1.88 0.26
CA ALA A 76 9.52 -0.67 0.09
C ALA A 76 8.02 -0.96 0.25
N LEU A 77 7.49 -2.04 -0.33
CA LEU A 77 6.09 -2.45 -0.21
C LEU A 77 5.68 -2.67 1.25
N LYS A 78 6.57 -3.17 2.11
CA LYS A 78 6.34 -3.18 3.56
C LYS A 78 6.02 -1.78 4.10
N ILE A 79 6.82 -0.78 3.75
CA ILE A 79 6.63 0.61 4.22
C ILE A 79 5.29 1.14 3.72
N LEU A 80 4.96 0.88 2.45
CA LEU A 80 3.68 1.26 1.86
C LEU A 80 2.50 0.64 2.61
N PHE A 81 2.52 -0.65 2.89
CA PHE A 81 1.43 -1.32 3.60
C PHE A 81 1.34 -0.89 5.07
N GLN A 82 2.46 -0.54 5.72
CA GLN A 82 2.42 0.12 7.04
C GLN A 82 1.72 1.48 6.97
N ALA A 83 2.03 2.30 5.96
CA ALA A 83 1.38 3.59 5.76
C ALA A 83 -0.13 3.45 5.53
N ASN A 84 -0.54 2.53 4.65
CA ASN A 84 -1.95 2.25 4.38
C ASN A 84 -2.67 1.69 5.62
N GLY A 85 -2.03 0.79 6.37
CA GLY A 85 -2.55 0.27 7.63
C GLY A 85 -2.78 1.35 8.68
N GLN A 86 -1.86 2.32 8.76
CA GLN A 86 -1.99 3.49 9.63
C GLN A 86 -3.08 4.45 9.14
N GLN A 87 -3.23 4.67 7.83
CA GLN A 87 -4.33 5.45 7.26
C GLN A 87 -5.69 4.88 7.68
N MET A 88 -5.85 3.56 7.64
CA MET A 88 -7.07 2.89 8.09
C MET A 88 -7.28 3.01 9.61
N ALA A 89 -6.21 2.98 10.40
CA ALA A 89 -6.30 3.24 11.84
C ALA A 89 -6.78 4.67 12.13
N VAL A 90 -6.29 5.67 11.39
CA VAL A 90 -6.77 7.06 11.47
C VAL A 90 -8.25 7.14 11.08
N ALA A 91 -8.67 6.50 9.99
CA ALA A 91 -10.07 6.46 9.58
C ALA A 91 -10.98 5.87 10.67
N THR A 92 -10.51 4.82 11.36
CA THR A 92 -11.22 4.21 12.51
C THR A 92 -11.41 5.19 13.66
N VAL A 93 -10.46 6.09 13.90
CA VAL A 93 -10.60 7.15 14.92
C VAL A 93 -11.59 8.21 14.48
N LEU A 94 -11.60 8.57 13.19
CA LEU A 94 -12.46 9.64 12.66
C LEU A 94 -13.93 9.24 12.49
N ILE A 95 -14.23 7.96 12.27
CA ILE A 95 -15.62 7.48 12.13
C ILE A 95 -16.31 7.27 13.48
N LYS A 96 -15.54 7.10 14.57
CA LYS A 96 -16.11 6.94 15.91
C LYS A 96 -16.81 8.23 16.34
N SER A 97 -17.96 8.09 16.99
CA SER A 97 -18.69 9.22 17.56
C SER A 97 -17.86 9.92 18.64
N GLY A 98 -17.74 11.24 18.54
CA GLY A 98 -17.05 12.08 19.50
C GLY A 98 -16.01 13.00 18.85
N THR A 99 -15.41 13.88 19.65
CA THR A 99 -14.30 14.72 19.21
C THR A 99 -13.00 13.92 19.32
N PRO A 100 -12.31 13.61 18.21
CA PRO A 100 -11.04 12.91 18.28
C PRO A 100 -9.97 13.83 18.88
N ASN A 101 -8.91 13.24 19.44
CA ASN A 101 -7.74 14.01 19.86
C ASN A 101 -7.01 14.56 18.62
N TYR A 102 -7.27 15.82 18.28
CA TYR A 102 -6.73 16.43 17.06
C TYR A 102 -5.20 16.47 17.02
N SER A 103 -4.52 16.67 18.16
CA SER A 103 -3.06 16.62 18.23
C SER A 103 -2.51 15.26 17.81
N LEU A 104 -3.13 14.18 18.31
CA LEU A 104 -2.74 12.82 17.97
C LEU A 104 -3.03 12.52 16.50
N VAL A 105 -4.22 12.87 16.00
CA VAL A 105 -4.59 12.64 14.60
C VAL A 105 -3.66 13.40 13.66
N ALA A 106 -3.28 14.64 14.00
CA ALA A 106 -2.32 15.41 13.22
C ALA A 106 -0.97 14.69 13.08
N LYS A 107 -0.41 14.23 14.21
CA LYS A 107 0.85 13.48 14.24
C LYS A 107 0.77 12.16 13.46
N LEU A 108 -0.35 11.45 13.54
CA LEU A 108 -0.56 10.22 12.78
C LEU A 108 -0.67 10.49 11.28
N CYS A 109 -1.39 11.53 10.85
CA CYS A 109 -1.43 11.94 9.45
C CYS A 109 -0.05 12.32 8.93
N PHE A 110 0.75 13.04 9.72
CA PHE A 110 2.10 13.39 9.33
C PHE A 110 3.01 12.16 9.20
N GLY A 111 2.89 11.20 10.11
CA GLY A 111 3.62 9.93 10.04
C GLY A 111 3.31 9.13 8.78
N ILE A 112 2.06 9.15 8.30
CA ILE A 112 1.69 8.52 7.02
C ILE A 112 2.43 9.20 5.87
N ALA A 113 2.46 10.53 5.82
CA ALA A 113 3.18 11.25 4.77
C ALA A 113 4.67 10.93 4.76
N GLU A 114 5.32 10.91 5.94
CA GLU A 114 6.73 10.51 6.09
C GLU A 114 6.98 9.07 5.62
N GLN A 115 6.09 8.13 5.93
CA GLN A 115 6.21 6.74 5.47
C GLN A 115 6.08 6.63 3.94
N LEU A 116 5.15 7.38 3.33
CA LEU A 116 4.99 7.40 1.88
C LEU A 116 6.21 8.03 1.18
N GLU A 117 6.83 9.05 1.79
CA GLU A 117 8.09 9.62 1.30
C GLU A 117 9.24 8.63 1.43
N ALA A 118 9.34 7.93 2.56
CA ALA A 118 10.32 6.87 2.78
C ALA A 118 10.14 5.71 1.78
N PHE A 119 8.89 5.37 1.44
CA PHE A 119 8.59 4.41 0.38
C PHE A 119 9.16 4.87 -0.97
N VAL A 120 8.86 6.11 -1.40
CA VAL A 120 9.37 6.64 -2.67
C VAL A 120 10.90 6.73 -2.67
N ALA A 121 11.51 7.11 -1.55
CA ALA A 121 12.96 7.15 -1.39
C ALA A 121 13.57 5.75 -1.53
N ALA A 122 13.04 4.75 -0.83
CA ALA A 122 13.50 3.37 -0.90
C ALA A 122 13.40 2.79 -2.32
N VAL A 123 12.30 3.05 -3.05
CA VAL A 123 12.17 2.61 -4.44
C VAL A 123 13.22 3.27 -5.35
N ARG A 124 13.51 4.56 -5.14
CA ARG A 124 14.49 5.30 -5.95
C ARG A 124 15.93 4.87 -5.68
N GLU A 125 16.26 4.59 -4.42
CA GLU A 125 17.61 4.21 -4.00
C GLU A 125 17.91 2.75 -4.35
N ASP A 126 17.02 1.83 -3.97
CA ASP A 126 17.28 0.39 -4.03
C ASP A 126 16.73 -0.29 -5.28
N SER A 127 15.89 0.38 -6.07
CA SER A 127 15.12 -0.25 -7.16
C SER A 127 14.82 0.69 -8.32
N PHE A 128 15.74 1.59 -8.65
CA PHE A 128 15.57 2.59 -9.71
C PHE A 128 15.21 1.98 -11.08
N LYS A 129 15.84 0.85 -11.45
CA LYS A 129 15.56 0.17 -12.72
C LYS A 129 14.15 -0.42 -12.73
N GLN A 130 13.71 -1.00 -11.61
CA GLN A 130 12.40 -1.61 -11.43
C GLN A 130 11.30 -0.54 -11.37
N MET A 131 11.61 0.66 -10.85
CA MET A 131 10.71 1.81 -10.83
C MET A 131 10.18 2.16 -12.24
N ALA A 132 11.02 2.03 -13.27
CA ALA A 132 10.61 2.30 -14.66
C ALA A 132 9.55 1.32 -15.21
N ARG A 133 9.42 0.14 -14.58
CA ARG A 133 8.45 -0.90 -14.93
C ARG A 133 7.14 -0.77 -14.15
N MET A 134 7.09 0.10 -13.14
CA MET A 134 5.89 0.37 -12.37
C MET A 134 5.00 1.40 -13.08
N ASP A 135 3.69 1.33 -12.80
CA ASP A 135 2.74 2.29 -13.33
C ASP A 135 3.05 3.72 -12.85
N LYS A 136 3.05 4.68 -13.76
CA LYS A 136 3.25 6.10 -13.44
C LYS A 136 2.08 6.67 -12.65
N ASP A 137 0.88 6.16 -12.89
CA ASP A 137 -0.32 6.59 -12.16
C ASP A 137 -0.25 6.16 -10.68
N PHE A 138 0.41 5.03 -10.39
CA PHE A 138 0.68 4.60 -9.02
C PHE A 138 1.53 5.63 -8.25
N PHE A 139 2.65 6.09 -8.81
CA PHE A 139 3.45 7.14 -8.15
C PHE A 139 2.73 8.49 -8.07
N THR A 140 1.85 8.78 -9.04
CA THR A 140 0.99 9.96 -8.98
C THR A 140 0.02 9.87 -7.81
N LEU A 141 -0.58 8.70 -7.56
CA LEU A 141 -1.41 8.44 -6.39
C LEU A 141 -0.62 8.57 -5.08
N ILE A 142 0.59 8.00 -5.00
CA ILE A 142 1.43 8.12 -3.79
C ILE A 142 1.76 9.59 -3.52
N THR A 143 2.18 10.34 -4.54
CA THR A 143 2.48 11.77 -4.41
C THR A 143 1.25 12.55 -3.93
N PHE A 144 0.08 12.24 -4.51
CA PHE A 144 -1.19 12.82 -4.08
C PHE A 144 -1.48 12.51 -2.60
N GLN A 145 -1.39 11.24 -2.19
CA GLN A 145 -1.64 10.81 -0.82
C GLN A 145 -0.70 11.48 0.18
N THR A 146 0.60 11.57 -0.14
CA THR A 146 1.59 12.29 0.69
C THR A 146 1.14 13.73 0.96
N GLN A 147 0.77 14.48 -0.08
CA GLN A 147 0.37 15.88 0.07
C GLN A 147 -0.97 16.04 0.80
N ILE A 148 -1.94 15.16 0.54
CA ILE A 148 -3.21 15.14 1.28
C ILE A 148 -2.97 14.88 2.78
N HIS A 149 -2.12 13.91 3.12
CA HIS A 149 -1.82 13.62 4.51
C HIS A 149 -1.04 14.74 5.22
N ARG A 150 -0.16 15.45 4.51
CA ARG A 150 0.47 16.68 5.02
C ARG A 150 -0.56 17.78 5.29
N SER A 151 -1.47 18.03 4.35
CA SER A 151 -2.56 19.00 4.52
C SER A 151 -3.49 18.62 5.69
N LEU A 152 -3.89 17.34 5.78
CA LEU A 152 -4.70 16.83 6.90
C LEU A 152 -3.98 16.96 8.25
N SER A 153 -2.68 16.70 8.28
CA SER A 153 -1.86 16.92 9.48
C SER A 153 -1.94 18.38 9.94
N GLN A 154 -1.69 19.33 9.03
CA GLN A 154 -1.77 20.76 9.35
C GLN A 154 -3.19 21.17 9.77
N TYR A 155 -4.22 20.68 9.08
CA TYR A 155 -5.61 20.91 9.44
C TYR A 155 -5.95 20.46 10.87
N PHE A 156 -5.59 19.22 11.24
CA PHE A 156 -5.84 18.73 12.59
C PHE A 156 -4.95 19.42 13.64
N HIS A 157 -3.72 19.80 13.27
CA HIS A 157 -2.86 20.57 14.16
C HIS A 157 -3.45 21.95 14.47
N ALA A 158 -3.94 22.65 13.45
CA ALA A 158 -4.65 23.91 13.59
C ALA A 158 -5.89 23.76 14.49
N ARG A 159 -6.68 22.69 14.30
CA ARG A 159 -7.83 22.36 15.17
C ARG A 159 -7.40 22.16 16.63
N SER A 160 -6.30 21.44 16.86
CA SER A 160 -5.77 21.22 18.20
C SER A 160 -5.36 22.53 18.89
N LEU A 161 -4.71 23.44 18.17
CA LEU A 161 -4.30 24.74 18.71
C LEU A 161 -5.52 25.64 18.98
N TRP A 162 -6.52 25.60 18.10
CA TRP A 162 -7.78 26.30 18.30
C TRP A 162 -8.50 25.84 19.57
N GLU A 163 -8.52 24.54 19.85
CA GLU A 163 -9.16 23.98 21.05
C GLU A 163 -8.39 24.22 22.35
N GLN A 164 -7.06 24.35 22.28
CA GLN A 164 -6.22 24.54 23.47
C GLN A 164 -6.28 25.95 24.08
N GLN A 165 -7.11 26.84 23.53
CA GLN A 165 -7.37 28.21 24.00
C GLN A 165 -6.09 29.04 24.21
N GLY A 166 -5.70 29.84 23.21
CA GLY A 166 -4.61 30.82 23.37
C GLY A 166 -3.63 30.94 22.20
N GLU A 167 -3.89 30.26 21.08
CA GLU A 167 -3.09 30.38 19.85
C GLU A 167 -3.98 30.45 18.59
N TYR A 168 -5.06 31.23 18.65
CA TYR A 168 -6.01 31.39 17.55
C TYR A 168 -5.36 31.97 16.28
N GLY A 169 -4.44 32.94 16.43
CA GLY A 169 -3.73 33.54 15.30
C GLY A 169 -2.84 32.53 14.58
N THR A 170 -2.11 31.71 15.34
CA THR A 170 -1.26 30.62 14.80
C THR A 170 -2.11 29.53 14.14
N ALA A 171 -3.25 29.15 14.75
CA ALA A 171 -4.16 28.17 14.19
C ALA A 171 -4.72 28.61 12.83
N ILE A 172 -5.08 29.89 12.67
CA ILE A 172 -5.52 30.46 11.38
C ILE A 172 -4.41 30.36 10.33
N ALA A 173 -3.17 30.74 10.68
CA ALA A 173 -2.03 30.65 9.76
C ALA A 173 -1.75 29.21 9.32
N ILE A 174 -1.79 28.23 10.23
CA ILE A 174 -1.60 26.81 9.89
C ILE A 174 -2.74 26.29 9.01
N LEU A 175 -3.99 26.71 9.26
CA LEU A 175 -5.12 26.33 8.42
C LEU A 175 -4.99 26.91 7.00
N HIS A 176 -4.43 28.12 6.85
CA HIS A 176 -4.10 28.68 5.56
C HIS A 176 -3.05 27.84 4.82
N ASP A 177 -1.95 27.48 5.50
CA ASP A 177 -0.92 26.58 4.94
C ASP A 177 -1.51 25.22 4.52
N ALA A 178 -2.44 24.66 5.31
CA ALA A 178 -3.15 23.42 4.98
C ALA A 178 -3.98 23.56 3.69
N MET A 179 -4.64 24.70 3.50
CA MET A 179 -5.42 25.01 2.31
C MET A 179 -4.56 25.21 1.06
N GLU A 180 -3.37 25.79 1.21
CA GLU A 180 -2.39 25.90 0.12
C GLU A 180 -1.86 24.52 -0.29
N ALA A 181 -1.55 23.65 0.69
CA ALA A 181 -1.03 22.31 0.45
C ALA A 181 -1.99 21.41 -0.34
N ILE A 182 -3.30 21.66 -0.28
CA ILE A 182 -4.32 20.94 -1.05
C ILE A 182 -4.71 21.64 -2.36
N GLN A 183 -4.12 22.78 -2.73
CA GLN A 183 -4.34 23.37 -4.05
C GLN A 183 -3.73 22.53 -5.16
N VAL A 184 -4.26 22.65 -6.37
CA VAL A 184 -3.67 22.01 -7.54
C VAL A 184 -2.31 22.65 -7.80
N ARG A 185 -1.26 21.83 -7.91
CA ARG A 185 0.08 22.30 -8.22
C ARG A 185 0.15 22.82 -9.66
N SER A 186 0.88 23.91 -9.87
CA SER A 186 1.12 24.47 -11.20
C SER A 186 2.17 23.69 -12.00
N SER A 187 3.04 22.92 -11.33
CA SER A 187 4.09 22.11 -11.95
C SER A 187 4.36 20.84 -11.15
N ALA A 188 5.03 19.85 -11.76
CA ALA A 188 5.35 18.58 -11.10
C ALA A 188 6.22 18.73 -9.83
N ALA A 189 7.06 19.77 -9.78
CA ALA A 189 7.90 20.11 -8.63
C ALA A 189 7.28 21.17 -7.71
N GLY A 190 6.11 21.71 -8.05
CA GLY A 190 5.42 22.74 -7.28
C GLY A 190 4.76 22.20 -6.02
N LYS A 191 4.45 23.11 -5.09
CA LYS A 191 3.59 22.81 -3.92
C LYS A 191 2.16 22.50 -4.38
N GLY A 192 1.50 21.61 -3.66
CA GLY A 192 0.11 21.24 -3.93
C GLY A 192 -0.05 19.78 -4.39
N ILE A 193 -1.29 19.41 -4.65
CA ILE A 193 -1.67 18.08 -5.12
C ILE A 193 -1.66 18.02 -6.67
N PRO A 194 -1.41 16.84 -7.27
CA PRO A 194 -1.69 16.62 -8.69
C PRO A 194 -3.14 16.95 -9.05
N ASP A 195 -3.39 17.38 -10.28
CA ASP A 195 -4.75 17.70 -10.72
C ASP A 195 -5.61 16.42 -10.81
N ALA A 196 -6.59 16.34 -9.93
CA ALA A 196 -7.52 15.23 -9.83
C ALA A 196 -8.53 15.20 -11.00
N ASN A 197 -8.72 16.32 -11.72
CA ASN A 197 -9.63 16.37 -12.86
C ASN A 197 -8.96 15.91 -14.16
N SER A 198 -7.64 16.08 -14.27
CA SER A 198 -6.88 15.70 -15.47
C SER A 198 -6.29 14.29 -15.36
N THR A 199 -6.08 13.78 -14.14
CA THR A 199 -5.40 12.49 -13.92
C THR A 199 -6.43 11.39 -13.72
N ARG A 200 -6.50 10.43 -14.66
CA ARG A 200 -7.52 9.37 -14.67
C ARG A 200 -7.63 8.61 -13.35
N ALA A 201 -6.49 8.24 -12.74
CA ALA A 201 -6.45 7.53 -11.47
C ALA A 201 -7.01 8.32 -10.27
N LEU A 202 -7.07 9.66 -10.37
CA LEU A 202 -7.50 10.54 -9.29
C LEU A 202 -8.92 11.10 -9.47
N ILE A 203 -9.55 10.90 -10.64
CA ILE A 203 -10.92 11.35 -10.93
C ILE A 203 -11.92 10.95 -9.83
N PRO A 204 -11.90 9.70 -9.31
CA PRO A 204 -12.85 9.30 -8.26
C PRO A 204 -12.76 10.15 -6.98
N LEU A 205 -11.60 10.75 -6.70
CA LEU A 205 -11.34 11.53 -5.50
C LEU A 205 -11.71 13.01 -5.66
N GLY A 206 -12.00 13.47 -6.88
CA GLY A 206 -12.24 14.88 -7.19
C GLY A 206 -13.37 15.52 -6.36
N ALA A 207 -14.47 14.79 -6.17
CA ALA A 207 -15.61 15.27 -5.38
C ALA A 207 -15.26 15.45 -3.90
N ASP A 208 -14.50 14.52 -3.32
CA ASP A 208 -14.13 14.56 -1.91
C ASP A 208 -13.08 15.63 -1.62
N ILE A 209 -12.12 15.84 -2.53
CA ILE A 209 -11.16 16.94 -2.47
C ILE A 209 -11.91 18.29 -2.50
N LYS A 210 -12.90 18.43 -3.38
CA LYS A 210 -13.70 19.65 -3.47
C LYS A 210 -14.43 19.92 -2.16
N LYS A 211 -15.10 18.92 -1.59
CA LYS A 211 -15.77 19.03 -0.27
C LYS A 211 -14.80 19.40 0.84
N LEU A 212 -13.62 18.80 0.87
CA LEU A 212 -12.58 19.10 1.87
C LEU A 212 -12.11 20.55 1.76
N ARG A 213 -11.85 21.04 0.54
CA ARG A 213 -11.48 22.45 0.29
C ARG A 213 -12.58 23.42 0.73
N GLU A 214 -13.83 23.12 0.40
CA GLU A 214 -14.98 23.93 0.80
C GLU A 214 -15.15 23.98 2.33
N HIS A 215 -14.95 22.84 2.99
CA HIS A 215 -14.97 22.74 4.45
C HIS A 215 -13.88 23.59 5.10
N MET A 216 -12.61 23.43 4.69
CA MET A 216 -11.51 24.22 5.24
C MET A 216 -11.71 25.73 5.00
N LYS A 217 -12.19 26.11 3.81
CA LYS A 217 -12.51 27.52 3.48
C LYS A 217 -13.61 28.08 4.36
N LYS A 218 -14.67 27.30 4.63
CA LYS A 218 -15.76 27.71 5.51
C LYS A 218 -15.26 27.87 6.95
N LEU A 219 -14.47 26.91 7.44
CA LEU A 219 -13.87 26.94 8.77
C LEU A 219 -12.96 28.17 8.96
N LEU A 220 -12.07 28.42 8.00
CA LEU A 220 -11.15 29.55 8.03
C LEU A 220 -11.90 30.89 8.15
N ARG A 221 -12.95 31.08 7.36
CA ARG A 221 -13.78 32.30 7.43
C ARG A 221 -14.42 32.51 8.79
N TYR A 222 -14.86 31.45 9.46
CA TYR A 222 -15.41 31.58 10.81
C TYR A 222 -14.31 31.92 11.81
N TRP A 223 -13.17 31.25 11.74
CA TRP A 223 -12.04 31.52 12.63
C TRP A 223 -11.49 32.94 12.47
N GLU A 224 -11.37 33.44 11.24
CA GLU A 224 -10.99 34.82 10.96
C GLU A 224 -12.00 35.82 11.52
N LYS A 225 -13.31 35.55 11.34
CA LYS A 225 -14.37 36.38 11.91
C LYS A 225 -14.27 36.41 13.43
N ASP A 226 -14.22 35.25 14.08
CA ASP A 226 -14.15 35.13 15.53
C ASP A 226 -12.88 35.79 16.09
N ASN A 227 -11.73 35.59 15.42
CA ASN A 227 -10.50 36.26 15.79
C ASN A 227 -10.58 37.78 15.62
N SER A 228 -11.25 38.28 14.57
CA SER A 228 -11.43 39.73 14.38
C SER A 228 -12.45 40.38 15.31
N SER A 229 -13.34 39.60 15.95
CA SER A 229 -14.41 40.13 16.80
C SER A 229 -14.32 39.78 18.28
N VAL A 230 -13.58 38.72 18.63
CA VAL A 230 -13.52 38.17 20.00
C VAL A 230 -12.09 38.12 20.52
N TYR A 231 -11.17 37.47 19.78
CA TYR A 231 -9.84 37.12 20.31
C TYR A 231 -8.76 38.17 20.02
N PHE A 232 -8.86 38.84 18.87
CA PHE A 232 -7.93 39.87 18.39
C PHE A 232 -6.45 39.46 18.36
N GLU A 233 -6.16 38.16 18.15
CA GLU A 233 -4.78 37.69 18.04
C GLU A 233 -4.17 38.06 16.69
N ARG A 234 -2.88 38.40 16.70
CA ARG A 234 -2.14 38.67 15.47
C ARG A 234 -1.92 37.38 14.69
N VAL A 235 -2.41 37.32 13.46
CA VAL A 235 -2.15 36.22 12.54
C VAL A 235 -0.73 36.38 11.95
N PRO A 236 0.21 35.46 12.20
CA PRO A 236 1.54 35.54 11.61
C PRO A 236 1.47 35.27 10.11
N HIS A 237 2.34 35.92 9.33
CA HIS A 237 2.42 35.70 7.87
C HIS A 237 2.99 34.32 7.52
N HIS A 238 3.83 33.77 8.39
CA HIS A 238 4.39 32.43 8.27
C HIS A 238 4.28 31.74 9.63
N VAL A 239 3.93 30.45 9.62
CA VAL A 239 3.88 29.64 10.83
C VAL A 239 5.30 29.54 11.42
N PRO A 240 5.51 29.94 12.69
CA PRO A 240 6.82 29.79 13.34
C PRO A 240 7.27 28.32 13.35
N GLU A 241 8.55 28.07 13.07
CA GLU A 241 9.09 26.69 13.01
C GLU A 241 8.84 25.90 14.30
N GLU A 242 8.97 26.54 15.46
CA GLU A 242 8.72 25.95 16.78
C GLU A 242 7.26 25.47 16.96
N LYS A 243 6.32 26.08 16.22
CA LYS A 243 4.90 25.75 16.27
C LYS A 243 4.49 24.73 15.21
N LYS A 244 5.37 24.41 14.25
CA LYS A 244 5.15 23.35 13.28
C LYS A 244 5.36 21.99 13.94
N LEU A 245 4.60 21.00 13.46
CA LEU A 245 4.84 19.61 13.80
C LEU A 245 6.20 19.18 13.25
N GLN A 246 7.14 18.87 14.15
CA GLN A 246 8.51 18.51 13.80
C GLN A 246 8.63 17.08 13.26
N ALA A 247 7.81 16.16 13.77
CA ALA A 247 7.85 14.76 13.38
C ALA A 247 6.47 14.08 13.51
N GLY A 248 6.23 13.14 12.62
CA GLY A 248 5.05 12.29 12.65
C GLY A 248 5.17 11.14 13.66
N ILE A 249 4.05 10.57 14.05
CA ILE A 249 4.03 9.27 14.75
C ILE A 249 3.83 8.20 13.69
N GLN A 250 4.81 7.30 13.56
CA GLN A 250 4.75 6.16 12.65
C GLN A 250 4.37 4.89 13.42
N MET A 251 3.16 4.40 13.21
CA MET A 251 2.70 3.12 13.71
C MET A 251 3.33 2.02 12.85
N LYS A 252 4.49 1.52 13.27
CA LYS A 252 5.19 0.41 12.60
C LYS A 252 4.54 -0.95 12.93
N LYS A 253 3.22 -1.00 12.87
CA LYS A 253 2.46 -2.22 13.14
C LYS A 253 2.64 -3.17 11.95
N MET A 254 3.20 -4.33 12.22
CA MET A 254 3.31 -5.43 11.27
C MET A 254 3.08 -6.74 12.03
N GLU A 255 2.39 -7.68 11.42
CA GLU A 255 2.21 -9.01 12.00
C GLU A 255 3.41 -9.88 11.62
N LYS A 256 4.01 -10.58 12.59
CA LYS A 256 5.18 -11.39 12.29
C LYS A 256 4.76 -12.60 11.47
N TYR A 257 5.13 -12.61 10.20
CA TYR A 257 4.93 -13.77 9.35
C TYR A 257 5.94 -14.87 9.68
N LYS A 258 5.47 -16.13 9.64
CA LYS A 258 6.30 -17.32 9.75
C LYS A 258 5.74 -18.36 8.79
N LEU A 259 6.61 -19.03 8.06
CA LEU A 259 6.23 -20.24 7.34
C LEU A 259 5.90 -21.31 8.38
N ALA A 260 4.79 -22.02 8.18
CA ALA A 260 4.53 -23.22 8.94
C ALA A 260 5.63 -24.24 8.64
N ASP A 261 6.12 -24.93 9.67
CA ASP A 261 6.98 -26.09 9.48
C ASP A 261 6.12 -27.20 8.87
N ALA A 262 6.06 -27.22 7.54
CA ALA A 262 5.43 -28.29 6.80
C ALA A 262 6.45 -29.43 6.69
N GLU A 263 6.12 -30.59 7.26
CA GLU A 263 6.84 -31.81 6.90
C GLU A 263 6.72 -32.00 5.39
N PRO A 264 7.83 -32.26 4.68
CA PRO A 264 7.75 -32.55 3.26
C PRO A 264 6.86 -33.77 3.10
N LEU A 265 5.66 -33.56 2.54
CA LEU A 265 4.83 -34.65 2.07
C LEU A 265 5.66 -35.36 1.01
N LEU A 266 6.24 -36.50 1.38
CA LEU A 266 6.77 -37.44 0.41
C LEU A 266 5.62 -37.68 -0.56
N LEU A 267 5.86 -37.47 -1.85
CA LEU A 267 4.98 -37.95 -2.91
C LEU A 267 4.96 -39.47 -2.78
N ALA A 268 4.11 -39.98 -1.89
CA ALA A 268 3.85 -41.39 -1.75
C ALA A 268 3.13 -41.76 -3.05
N PHE A 269 3.84 -42.47 -3.92
CA PHE A 269 3.19 -43.19 -4.99
C PHE A 269 2.14 -44.10 -4.35
N PRO A 270 0.93 -44.21 -4.93
CA PRO A 270 -0.07 -45.13 -4.43
C PRO A 270 0.58 -46.51 -4.19
N GLU A 271 0.48 -47.01 -2.97
CA GLU A 271 0.97 -48.35 -2.62
C GLU A 271 0.28 -49.35 -3.58
N GLY A 272 1.06 -49.88 -4.52
CA GLY A 272 0.56 -50.70 -5.64
C GLY A 272 1.08 -50.29 -7.03
N THR A 273 1.75 -49.15 -7.18
CA THR A 273 2.25 -48.67 -8.50
C THR A 273 3.69 -49.11 -8.81
N GLU A 274 4.40 -49.74 -7.88
CA GLU A 274 5.78 -50.23 -8.10
C GLU A 274 5.87 -51.33 -9.18
N GLY A 275 4.74 -51.95 -9.56
CA GLY A 275 4.66 -52.89 -10.69
C GLY A 275 3.98 -52.35 -11.95
N GLN A 276 3.46 -51.11 -11.95
CA GLN A 276 2.72 -50.56 -13.09
C GLN A 276 3.54 -49.57 -13.94
N MET A 277 4.65 -49.04 -13.43
CA MET A 277 5.58 -48.21 -14.21
C MET A 277 6.65 -49.02 -14.97
N GLU A 278 6.71 -50.34 -14.79
CA GLU A 278 7.49 -51.24 -15.67
C GLU A 278 6.62 -51.84 -16.78
N ARG A 279 5.65 -51.08 -17.33
CA ARG A 279 5.16 -51.42 -18.67
C ARG A 279 6.32 -51.16 -19.63
N SER A 280 7.00 -52.24 -20.03
CA SER A 280 8.03 -52.18 -21.06
C SER A 280 7.42 -51.52 -22.31
N ASP A 281 8.19 -50.67 -23.00
CA ASP A 281 7.79 -50.13 -24.32
C ASP A 281 7.38 -51.26 -25.28
N SER A 282 7.88 -52.49 -25.08
CA SER A 282 7.48 -53.69 -25.81
C SER A 282 6.01 -54.09 -25.56
N ASP A 283 5.47 -53.88 -24.36
CA ASP A 283 4.10 -54.26 -24.03
C ASP A 283 3.11 -53.22 -24.57
N LEU A 284 3.49 -51.94 -24.53
CA LEU A 284 2.78 -50.85 -25.20
C LEU A 284 2.73 -51.03 -26.72
N MET A 285 3.83 -51.46 -27.34
CA MET A 285 3.89 -51.76 -28.77
C MET A 285 3.01 -52.95 -29.18
N LYS A 286 2.94 -54.01 -28.35
CA LYS A 286 2.06 -55.15 -28.60
C LYS A 286 0.59 -54.79 -28.47
N GLU A 287 0.24 -53.94 -27.50
CA GLU A 287 -1.13 -53.46 -27.31
C GLU A 287 -1.57 -52.57 -28.48
N LEU A 288 -0.68 -51.70 -28.98
CA LEU A 288 -0.94 -50.90 -30.19
C LEU A 288 -1.10 -51.75 -31.45
N GLN A 289 -0.23 -52.76 -31.65
CA GLN A 289 -0.37 -53.69 -32.78
C GLN A 289 -1.66 -54.52 -32.71
N ALA A 290 -2.08 -54.94 -31.52
CA ALA A 290 -3.33 -55.67 -31.35
C ALA A 290 -4.55 -54.79 -31.71
N LEU A 291 -4.52 -53.51 -31.37
CA LEU A 291 -5.58 -52.56 -31.72
C LEU A 291 -5.62 -52.27 -33.23
N GLU A 292 -4.47 -52.13 -33.90
CA GLU A 292 -4.43 -51.98 -35.37
C GLU A 292 -4.97 -53.21 -36.09
N ILE A 293 -4.68 -54.42 -35.60
CA ILE A 293 -5.21 -55.67 -36.18
C ILE A 293 -6.73 -55.75 -35.99
N GLU A 294 -7.24 -55.40 -34.79
CA GLU A 294 -8.67 -55.40 -34.53
C GLU A 294 -9.43 -54.37 -35.39
N GLU A 295 -8.80 -53.21 -35.67
CA GLU A 295 -9.36 -52.19 -36.55
C GLU A 295 -9.40 -52.65 -38.02
N LEU A 296 -8.34 -53.30 -38.49
CA LEU A 296 -8.30 -53.91 -39.84
C LEU A 296 -9.31 -55.06 -40.00
N GLU A 297 -9.50 -55.89 -38.98
CA GLU A 297 -10.50 -56.96 -39.01
C GLU A 297 -11.94 -56.41 -39.05
N LYS A 298 -12.20 -55.29 -38.36
CA LYS A 298 -13.50 -54.59 -38.42
C LYS A 298 -13.75 -53.96 -39.79
N GLU A 299 -12.73 -53.40 -40.43
CA GLU A 299 -12.86 -52.89 -41.81
C GLU A 299 -13.12 -54.03 -42.81
N LEU A 300 -12.47 -55.18 -42.65
CA LEU A 300 -12.64 -56.32 -43.55
C LEU A 300 -14.00 -57.02 -43.38
N ALA A 301 -14.56 -57.03 -42.16
CA ALA A 301 -15.90 -57.57 -41.88
C ALA A 301 -17.04 -56.61 -42.27
N GLY A 302 -16.72 -55.36 -42.59
CA GLY A 302 -17.66 -54.33 -43.08
C GLY A 302 -17.76 -54.23 -44.61
N MET A 303 -16.98 -55.01 -45.36
CA MET A 303 -17.04 -55.16 -46.83
C MET A 303 -17.83 -56.40 -47.24
#